data_AF-A0A6V7E9Q0-F1
#
_entry.id   AF-A0A6V7E9Q0-F1
#
_cell.length_a   1.000
_cell.length_b   1.000
_cell.length_c   1.000
_cell.angle_alpha   90.00
_cell.angle_beta   90.00
_cell.angle_gamma   90.00
#
_symmetry.space_group_name_H-M   'P 1'
#
loop_
_entity.id
_entity.type
_entity.pdbx_description
1 polymer ?
#
loop_
_entity_poly.entity_id
_entity_poly.type
_entity_poly.pdbx_seq_one_letter_code
_entity_poly.pdbx_strand_id
1 'polypeptide(L)'
;MGYKITGELTLLGDAQFSANGVRQYSVIEIGNKVYSKHRAPAGINTYLQRAVRMNGQTSLYVEGNFIYGVTLPDGRTYCWKKNPIGSMVMMGLGIIGLPFIGIGLILIIAAFKELAINSGSNALLKHGALRI
;
A
#
# COMPACT_ATOMS: atom_id res chain seq x y z
N MET A 1 -9.76 -6.20 2.84
CA MET A 1 -10.54 -5.25 2.02
C MET A 1 -9.92 -3.88 2.20
N GLY A 2 -9.52 -3.28 1.08
CA GLY A 2 -8.89 -1.98 1.08
C GLY A 2 -9.87 -0.89 1.46
N TYR A 3 -9.37 0.15 2.11
CA TYR A 3 -10.15 1.29 2.54
C TYR A 3 -9.47 2.59 2.14
N LYS A 4 -10.30 3.63 1.98
CA LYS A 4 -9.87 4.97 1.60
C LYS A 4 -9.93 5.88 2.82
N ILE A 5 -8.84 6.58 3.10
CA ILE A 5 -8.77 7.61 4.13
C ILE A 5 -8.67 8.96 3.43
N THR A 6 -9.51 9.93 3.76
CA THR A 6 -9.49 11.27 3.15
C THR A 6 -9.40 12.33 4.23
N GLY A 7 -8.52 13.31 4.02
CA GLY A 7 -8.31 14.45 4.91
C GLY A 7 -7.06 15.23 4.52
N GLU A 8 -6.81 16.34 5.21
CA GLU A 8 -5.56 17.08 5.01
C GLU A 8 -4.40 16.31 5.65
N LEU A 9 -3.39 15.95 4.86
CA LEU A 9 -2.24 15.21 5.38
C LEU A 9 -1.28 16.18 6.07
N THR A 10 -1.36 16.28 7.40
CA THR A 10 -0.62 17.28 8.19
C THR A 10 0.73 16.76 8.67
N LEU A 11 0.84 15.46 8.95
CA LEU A 11 2.06 14.89 9.53
C LEU A 11 2.38 13.49 9.01
N LEU A 12 3.66 13.28 8.72
CA LEU A 12 4.28 11.98 8.52
C LEU A 12 5.39 11.84 9.56
N GLY A 13 5.23 10.90 10.48
CA GLY A 13 6.24 10.56 11.48
C GLY A 13 7.45 9.85 10.87
N ASP A 14 8.41 9.49 11.72
CA ASP A 14 9.64 8.83 11.28
C ASP A 14 9.38 7.58 10.45
N ALA A 15 10.07 7.52 9.32
CA ALA A 15 10.02 6.41 8.39
C ALA A 15 11.20 5.47 8.65
N GLN A 16 10.94 4.31 9.24
CA GLN A 16 11.96 3.26 9.31
C GLN A 16 12.05 2.52 7.98
N PHE A 17 13.29 2.33 7.51
CA PHE A 17 13.54 1.54 6.31
C PHE A 17 13.41 0.06 6.61
N SER A 18 12.49 -0.61 5.92
CA SER A 18 12.44 -2.07 5.89
C SER A 18 13.22 -2.59 4.69
N ALA A 19 13.79 -3.80 4.83
CA ALA A 19 14.25 -4.57 3.68
C ALA A 19 13.13 -4.64 2.63
N ASN A 20 13.47 -4.47 1.35
CA ASN A 20 12.58 -4.37 0.17
C ASN A 20 12.07 -2.97 -0.21
N GLY A 21 12.67 -1.88 0.29
CA GLY A 21 12.33 -0.53 -0.17
C GLY A 21 10.95 -0.05 0.28
N VAL A 22 10.42 -0.66 1.35
CA VAL A 22 9.19 -0.25 2.01
C VAL A 22 9.56 0.58 3.24
N ARG A 23 8.91 1.72 3.41
CA ARG A 23 9.06 2.59 4.57
C ARG A 23 7.89 2.39 5.51
N GLN A 24 8.17 2.16 6.78
CA GLN A 24 7.16 2.08 7.83
C GLN A 24 7.13 3.38 8.61
N TYR A 25 5.99 4.06 8.59
CA TYR A 25 5.76 5.27 9.37
C TYR A 25 5.29 4.91 10.77
N SER A 26 5.90 5.54 11.77
CA SER A 26 5.42 5.47 13.15
C SER A 26 4.02 6.07 13.26
N VAL A 27 3.81 7.23 12.63
CA VAL A 27 2.58 8.02 12.69
C VAL A 27 2.26 8.65 11.34
N ILE A 28 0.97 8.72 10.98
CA ILE A 28 0.43 9.47 9.85
C ILE A 28 -0.80 10.23 10.35
N GLU A 29 -0.79 11.54 10.24
CA GLU A 29 -1.93 12.39 10.61
C GLU A 29 -2.61 12.91 9.36
N ILE A 30 -3.91 12.63 9.25
CA ILE A 30 -4.73 13.03 8.11
C ILE A 30 -6.11 13.50 8.59
N GLY A 31 -6.41 14.78 8.34
CA GLY A 31 -7.48 15.50 9.01
C GLY A 31 -7.23 15.52 10.52
N ASN A 32 -8.25 15.17 11.31
CA ASN A 32 -8.13 15.09 12.78
C ASN A 32 -7.93 13.65 13.27
N LYS A 33 -7.37 12.78 12.42
CA LYS A 33 -7.17 11.35 12.74
C LYS A 33 -5.70 10.98 12.61
N VAL A 34 -5.21 10.29 13.63
CA VAL A 34 -3.85 9.78 13.72
C VAL A 34 -3.88 8.28 13.45
N TYR A 35 -3.09 7.84 12.48
CA TYR A 35 -2.88 6.44 12.11
C TYR A 35 -1.45 6.03 12.43
N SER A 36 -1.23 4.79 12.85
CA SER A 36 0.10 4.31 13.25
C SER A 36 0.46 3.00 12.57
N LYS A 37 1.76 2.75 12.40
CA LYS A 37 2.31 1.50 11.84
C LYS A 37 1.90 1.22 10.39
N HIS A 38 1.70 2.28 9.60
CA HIS A 38 1.43 2.18 8.17
C HIS A 38 2.73 2.06 7.36
N ARG A 39 2.69 1.25 6.31
CA ARG A 39 3.81 0.94 5.44
C ARG A 39 3.52 1.47 4.04
N ALA A 40 4.49 2.13 3.42
CA ALA A 40 4.39 2.59 2.03
C ALA A 40 5.64 2.19 1.24
N PRO A 41 5.49 1.81 -0.03
CA PRO A 41 6.63 1.59 -0.91
C PRO A 41 7.37 2.92 -1.19
N ALA A 42 8.66 2.84 -1.49
CA ALA A 42 9.50 4.03 -1.75
C ALA A 42 8.91 4.98 -2.79
N GLY A 43 8.30 4.43 -3.85
CA GLY A 43 7.61 5.23 -4.87
C GLY A 43 6.50 6.10 -4.27
N ILE A 44 5.64 5.53 -3.41
CA ILE A 44 4.54 6.25 -2.76
C ILE A 44 5.06 7.25 -1.71
N ASN A 45 6.14 6.93 -0.98
CA ASN A 45 6.70 7.82 0.05
C ASN A 45 7.01 9.22 -0.50
N THR A 46 7.55 9.33 -1.70
CA THR A 46 7.85 10.64 -2.32
C THR A 46 6.59 11.48 -2.50
N TYR A 47 5.47 10.86 -2.89
CA TYR A 47 4.20 11.53 -3.06
C TYR A 47 3.51 11.84 -1.74
N LEU A 48 3.68 11.00 -0.72
CA LEU A 48 3.22 11.31 0.64
C LEU A 48 3.91 12.57 1.18
N GLN A 49 5.24 12.65 1.07
CA GLN A 49 6.00 13.83 1.48
C GLN A 49 5.59 15.08 0.68
N ARG A 50 5.30 14.91 -0.62
CA ARG A 50 4.78 15.99 -1.46
C ARG A 50 3.39 16.43 -1.01
N ALA A 51 2.51 15.50 -0.66
CA ALA A 51 1.15 15.80 -0.19
C ALA A 51 1.16 16.60 1.12
N VAL A 52 2.05 16.27 2.07
CA VAL A 52 2.23 17.08 3.30
C VAL A 52 2.62 18.51 2.96
N ARG A 53 3.58 18.71 2.04
CA ARG A 53 4.04 20.06 1.67
C ARG A 53 2.98 20.89 0.96
N MET A 54 1.98 20.25 0.35
CA MET A 54 0.92 20.92 -0.37
C MET A 54 -0.22 21.40 0.55
N ASN A 55 -0.26 20.97 1.83
CA ASN A 55 -1.27 21.35 2.82
C ASN A 55 -2.69 21.39 2.23
N GLY A 56 -3.16 20.22 1.78
CA GLY A 56 -4.47 20.13 1.14
C GLY A 56 -5.08 18.75 1.24
N GLN A 57 -6.30 18.64 0.73
CA GLN A 57 -7.08 17.41 0.81
C GLN A 57 -6.37 16.27 0.07
N THR A 58 -5.96 15.27 0.85
CA THR A 58 -5.23 14.09 0.37
C THR A 58 -6.09 12.86 0.62
N SER A 59 -6.05 11.88 -0.27
CA SER A 59 -6.67 10.57 -0.03
C SER A 59 -5.64 9.46 -0.06
N LEU A 60 -5.61 8.63 0.97
CA LEU A 60 -4.76 7.45 1.07
C LEU A 60 -5.58 6.20 0.78
N TYR A 61 -5.04 5.31 -0.04
CA TYR A 61 -5.63 4.00 -0.31
C TYR A 61 -4.80 2.94 0.39
N VAL A 62 -5.43 2.22 1.32
CA VAL A 62 -4.74 1.34 2.28
C VAL A 62 -5.36 -0.05 2.25
N GLU A 63 -4.54 -1.09 2.19
CA GLU A 63 -4.94 -2.48 2.40
C GLU A 63 -4.26 -3.01 3.67
N GLY A 64 -5.05 -3.27 4.71
CA GLY A 64 -4.51 -3.60 6.03
C GLY A 64 -3.71 -2.43 6.62
N ASN A 65 -2.39 -2.55 6.63
CA ASN A 65 -1.49 -1.46 7.02
C ASN A 65 -0.57 -0.99 5.86
N PHE A 66 -0.84 -1.40 4.63
CA PHE A 66 -0.02 -1.08 3.47
C PHE A 66 -0.71 -0.04 2.59
N ILE A 67 -0.08 1.12 2.44
CA ILE A 67 -0.51 2.22 1.58
C ILE A 67 -0.04 1.90 0.16
N TYR A 68 -1.00 1.62 -0.71
CA TYR A 68 -0.73 1.29 -2.11
C TYR A 68 -1.06 2.43 -3.07
N GLY A 69 -1.73 3.48 -2.61
CA GLY A 69 -2.05 4.64 -3.43
C GLY A 69 -2.23 5.92 -2.64
N VAL A 70 -2.06 7.05 -3.32
CA VAL A 70 -2.29 8.40 -2.79
C VAL A 70 -2.90 9.30 -3.87
N THR A 71 -3.96 10.03 -3.54
CA THR A 71 -4.46 11.17 -4.31
C THR A 71 -3.97 12.44 -3.65
N LEU A 72 -3.23 13.25 -4.41
CA LEU A 72 -2.73 14.55 -3.96
C LEU A 72 -3.82 15.64 -4.03
N PRO A 73 -3.58 16.80 -3.40
CA PRO A 73 -4.50 17.94 -3.46
C PRO A 73 -4.70 18.53 -4.87
N ASP A 74 -3.77 18.26 -5.80
CA ASP A 74 -3.92 18.62 -7.22
C ASP A 74 -4.86 17.67 -8.00
N GLY A 75 -5.51 16.72 -7.32
CA GLY A 75 -6.40 15.73 -7.90
C GLY A 75 -5.69 14.55 -8.56
N ARG A 76 -4.35 14.56 -8.64
CA ARG A 76 -3.60 13.46 -9.27
C ARG A 76 -3.51 12.28 -8.31
N THR A 77 -3.88 11.10 -8.82
CA THR A 77 -3.80 9.84 -8.08
C THR A 77 -2.61 9.03 -8.55
N TYR A 78 -1.81 8.54 -7.61
CA TYR A 78 -0.65 7.69 -7.85
C TYR A 78 -0.87 6.36 -7.13
N CYS A 79 -0.50 5.27 -7.77
CA CYS A 79 -0.60 3.95 -7.17
C CYS A 79 0.65 3.11 -7.46
N TRP A 80 1.03 2.30 -6.48
CA TRP A 80 2.11 1.36 -6.61
C TRP A 80 1.56 0.00 -7.00
N LYS A 81 2.18 -0.61 -8.01
CA LYS A 81 1.79 -1.94 -8.49
C LYS A 81 3.01 -2.83 -8.64
N LYS A 82 3.08 -3.86 -7.82
CA LYS A 82 4.08 -4.93 -7.91
C LYS A 82 3.81 -5.80 -9.13
N ASN A 83 4.85 -6.45 -9.64
CA ASN A 83 4.67 -7.44 -10.68
C ASN A 83 4.01 -8.71 -10.07
N PRO A 84 2.86 -9.18 -10.61
CA PRO A 84 2.09 -10.27 -9.99
C PRO A 84 2.75 -11.66 -10.12
N ILE A 85 3.85 -11.76 -10.89
CA ILE A 85 4.57 -13.01 -11.15
C ILE A 85 4.98 -13.69 -9.84
N GLY A 86 5.54 -12.93 -8.88
CA GLY A 86 5.98 -13.49 -7.61
C GLY A 86 4.84 -14.07 -6.76
N SER A 87 3.69 -13.39 -6.75
CA SER A 87 2.49 -13.87 -6.05
C SER A 87 1.90 -15.13 -6.69
N MET A 88 1.97 -15.25 -8.03
CA MET A 88 1.47 -16.42 -8.75
C MET A 88 2.33 -17.66 -8.50
N VAL A 89 3.66 -17.48 -8.44
CA VAL A 89 4.61 -18.54 -8.07
C VAL A 89 4.41 -18.98 -6.62
N MET A 90 4.27 -18.04 -5.68
CA MET A 90 3.98 -18.36 -4.27
C MET A 90 2.66 -19.13 -4.11
N MET A 91 1.63 -18.76 -4.88
CA MET A 91 0.34 -19.45 -4.84
C MET A 91 0.45 -20.88 -5.37
N GLY A 92 1.17 -21.09 -6.47
CA GLY A 92 1.43 -22.43 -7.02
C GLY A 92 2.21 -23.32 -6.05
N LEU A 93 3.30 -22.81 -5.46
CA LEU A 93 4.07 -23.52 -4.44
C LEU A 93 3.25 -23.78 -3.16
N GLY A 94 2.38 -22.85 -2.77
CA GLY A 94 1.49 -23.00 -1.63
C GLY A 94 0.47 -24.13 -1.82
N ILE A 95 -0.10 -24.27 -3.02
CA ILE A 95 -1.03 -25.36 -3.34
C ILE A 95 -0.33 -26.72 -3.31
N ILE A 96 0.87 -26.81 -3.90
CA ILE A 96 1.68 -28.03 -3.88
C ILE A 96 2.13 -28.39 -2.45
N GLY A 97 2.40 -27.37 -1.63
CA GLY A 97 2.87 -27.50 -0.24
C GLY A 97 1.78 -27.70 0.81
N LEU A 98 0.49 -27.59 0.47
CA LEU A 98 -0.64 -27.83 1.39
C LEU A 98 -0.59 -29.17 2.15
N PRO A 99 -0.23 -30.32 1.54
CA PRO A 99 -0.16 -31.59 2.27
C PRO A 99 0.97 -31.63 3.31
N PHE A 100 1.92 -30.69 3.27
CA PHE A 100 3.04 -30.63 4.20
C PHE A 100 2.80 -29.58 5.30
N ILE A 101 2.15 -30.03 6.39
CA ILE A 101 2.15 -29.40 7.72
C ILE A 101 1.93 -27.87 7.70
N GLY A 102 0.85 -27.40 7.06
CA GLY A 102 0.37 -26.02 7.16
C GLY A 102 1.23 -24.92 6.50
N ILE A 103 2.43 -25.24 6.00
CA ILE A 103 3.32 -24.30 5.31
C ILE A 103 2.66 -23.77 4.03
N GLY A 104 1.96 -24.64 3.30
CA GLY A 104 1.20 -24.25 2.11
C GLY A 104 0.13 -23.19 2.41
N LEU A 105 -0.53 -23.28 3.57
CA LEU A 105 -1.55 -22.30 3.97
C LEU A 105 -0.94 -20.92 4.21
N ILE A 106 0.24 -20.85 4.84
CA ILE A 106 0.96 -19.58 5.09
C ILE A 106 1.31 -18.90 3.76
N LEU A 107 1.80 -19.66 2.78
CA LEU A 107 2.14 -19.15 1.45
C LEU A 107 0.90 -18.64 0.69
N ILE A 108 -0.21 -19.37 0.77
CA ILE A 108 -1.48 -18.96 0.14
C ILE A 108 -1.99 -17.65 0.76
N ILE A 109 -1.98 -17.53 2.09
CA ILE A 109 -2.39 -16.30 2.78
C ILE A 109 -1.51 -15.10 2.37
N ALA A 110 -0.20 -15.31 2.26
CA ALA A 110 0.72 -14.27 1.79
C ALA A 110 0.41 -13.84 0.34
N ALA A 111 0.13 -14.80 -0.55
CA ALA A 111 -0.24 -14.52 -1.93
C ALA A 111 -1.55 -13.73 -2.05
N PHE A 112 -2.57 -14.05 -1.23
CA PHE A 112 -3.83 -13.30 -1.21
C PHE A 112 -3.65 -11.83 -0.80
N LYS A 113 -2.76 -11.53 0.16
CA LYS A 113 -2.47 -10.14 0.55
C LYS A 113 -1.87 -9.34 -0.61
N GLU A 114 -0.92 -9.93 -1.33
CA GLU A 114 -0.30 -9.32 -2.51
C GLU A 114 -1.32 -9.15 -3.66
N LEU A 115 -2.22 -10.12 -3.86
CA LEU A 115 -3.30 -10.00 -4.85
C LEU A 115 -4.29 -8.88 -4.50
N ALA A 116 -4.66 -8.73 -3.23
CA ALA A 116 -5.58 -7.68 -2.79
C ALA A 116 -5.01 -6.28 -3.09
N ILE A 117 -3.73 -6.07 -2.77
CA ILE A 117 -3.02 -4.82 -3.10
C ILE A 117 -2.99 -4.59 -4.61
N ASN A 118 -2.63 -5.61 -5.40
CA ASN A 118 -2.59 -5.49 -6.86
C ASN A 118 -3.97 -5.22 -7.49
N SER A 119 -5.02 -5.81 -6.93
CA SER A 119 -6.41 -5.56 -7.33
C SER A 119 -6.82 -4.12 -7.03
N GLY A 120 -6.53 -3.63 -5.83
CA GLY A 120 -6.75 -2.24 -5.43
C GLY A 120 -6.02 -1.25 -6.34
N SER A 121 -4.74 -1.50 -6.64
CA SER A 121 -3.98 -0.68 -7.58
C SER A 121 -4.53 -0.74 -9.00
N ASN A 122 -5.00 -1.90 -9.48
CA ASN A 122 -5.66 -2.01 -10.79
C ASN A 122 -6.95 -1.20 -10.87
N ALA A 123 -7.74 -1.17 -9.80
CA ALA A 123 -8.93 -0.32 -9.75
C ALA A 123 -8.54 1.16 -9.87
N LEU A 124 -7.51 1.60 -9.13
CA LEU A 124 -7.00 2.97 -9.25
C LEU A 124 -6.50 3.29 -10.67
N LEU A 125 -5.77 2.39 -11.31
CA LEU A 125 -5.31 2.56 -12.69
C LEU A 125 -6.49 2.70 -13.67
N LYS A 126 -7.55 1.91 -13.50
CA LYS A 126 -8.78 2.02 -14.31
C LYS A 126 -9.47 3.39 -14.14
N HIS A 127 -9.32 4.01 -12.98
CA HIS A 127 -9.82 5.35 -12.70
C HIS A 127 -8.81 6.48 -13.02
N GLY A 128 -7.76 6.17 -13.79
CA GLY A 128 -6.80 7.16 -14.28
C GLY A 128 -5.63 7.47 -13.34
N ALA A 129 -5.39 6.65 -12.32
CA ALA A 129 -4.20 6.79 -11.50
C ALA A 129 -2.92 6.51 -12.31
N LEU A 130 -1.84 7.19 -11.94
CA LEU A 130 -0.51 6.97 -12.50
C LEU A 130 0.21 5.86 -11.74
N ARG A 131 0.77 4.89 -12.48
CA ARG A 131 1.61 3.83 -11.90
C ARG A 131 2.99 4.38 -11.57
N ILE A 132 3.47 4.03 -10.38
CA ILE A 132 4.83 4.30 -9.88
C ILE A 132 5.49 3.04 -9.34
#